data_AF-A0A2S9FNY5-F1
#
_entry.id   AF-A0A2S9FNY5-F1
#
_cell.length_a   1.000
_cell.length_b   1.000
_cell.length_c   1.000
_cell.angle_alpha   90.00
_cell.angle_beta   90.00
_cell.angle_gamma   90.00
#
_symmetry.space_group_name_H-M   'P 1'
#
loop_
_entity.id
_entity.type
_entity.pdbx_description
1 polymer ?
#
loop_
_entity_poly.entity_id
_entity_poly.type
_entity_poly.pdbx_seq_one_letter_code
_entity_poly.pdbx_strand_id
1 'polypeptide(L)' 'MSWLQVVVLSILQGLTEFLPVSSSGHLAIASRVFFTDDAGASF' A
#
# COMPACT_ATOMS: atom_id res chain seq x y z
N MET A 1 -1.83 -12.18 -1.82
CA MET A 1 -2.27 -11.08 -2.71
C MET A 1 -3.52 -11.48 -3.49
N SER A 2 -4.69 -10.97 -3.09
CA SER A 2 -5.90 -11.08 -3.93
C SER A 2 -5.90 -9.99 -5.01
N TRP A 3 -6.63 -10.19 -6.11
CA TRP A 3 -6.76 -9.16 -7.15
C TRP A 3 -7.31 -7.83 -6.62
N LEU A 4 -8.26 -7.90 -5.69
CA LEU A 4 -8.79 -6.73 -5.00
C LEU A 4 -7.68 -5.98 -4.24
N GLN A 5 -6.85 -6.71 -3.49
CA GLN A 5 -5.74 -6.14 -2.74
C GLN A 5 -4.73 -5.46 -3.67
N VAL A 6 -4.38 -6.08 -4.80
CA VAL A 6 -3.47 -5.50 -5.80
C VAL A 6 -4.02 -4.17 -6.32
N VAL A 7 -5.28 -4.14 -6.73
CA VAL A 7 -5.92 -2.91 -7.24
C VAL A 7 -5.92 -1.80 -6.18
N VAL A 8 -6.30 -2.11 -4.95
CA VAL A 8 -6.36 -1.12 -3.85
C VAL A 8 -4.97 -0.57 -3.52
N LEU A 9 -3.97 -1.44 -3.37
CA LEU A 9 -2.61 -1.03 -3.01
C LEU A 9 -1.92 -0.27 -4.14
N SER A 10 -2.12 -0.65 -5.40
CA SER A 10 -1.58 0.09 -6.56
C SER A 10 -2.17 1.50 -6.70
N ILE A 11 -3.46 1.67 -6.40
CA ILE A 11 -4.10 2.99 -6.34
C ILE A 11 -3.48 3.81 -5.19
N LEU A 12 -3.36 3.23 -3.99
CA LEU A 12 -2.78 3.91 -2.82
C LEU A 12 -1.34 4.39 -3.10
N GLN A 13 -0.51 3.54 -3.70
CA GLN A 13 0.86 3.90 -4.07
C GLN A 13 0.86 5.04 -5.10
N GLY A 14 0.06 4.91 -6.16
CA GLY A 14 -0.02 5.92 -7.21
C GLY A 14 -0.50 7.29 -6.70
N LEU A 15 -1.31 7.32 -5.64
CA LEU A 15 -1.76 8.55 -4.99
C LEU A 15 -0.69 9.15 -4.06
N THR A 16 0.01 8.32 -3.30
CA THR A 16 0.93 8.77 -2.23
C THR A 16 2.34 9.04 -2.72
N GLU A 17 2.79 8.45 -3.83
CA GLU A 17 4.13 8.65 -4.40
C GLU A 17 4.42 10.12 -4.74
N PHE A 18 3.39 10.88 -5.15
CA PHE A 18 3.52 12.27 -5.56
C PHE A 18 3.23 13.28 -4.45
N LEU A 19 2.79 12.79 -3.29
CA LEU A 19 2.58 13.59 -2.11
C LEU A 19 3.85 13.48 -1.23
N PRO A 20 4.29 14.53 -0.52
CA PRO A 20 5.40 14.46 0.42
C PRO A 20 4.98 13.74 1.72
N VAL A 21 4.44 12.53 1.57
CA VAL A 21 3.93 11.64 2.62
C VAL A 21 4.45 10.24 2.29
N SER A 22 5.23 9.63 3.20
CA SER A 22 5.93 8.35 2.95
C SER A 22 5.01 7.28 2.32
N SER A 23 5.24 6.94 1.05
CA SER A 23 4.40 5.99 0.30
C SER A 23 4.51 4.56 0.83
N SER A 24 5.72 4.11 1.16
CA SER A 24 5.98 2.80 1.78
C SER A 24 5.29 2.63 3.15
N GLY A 25 5.22 3.70 3.95
CA GLY A 25 4.49 3.70 5.23
C GLY A 25 2.98 3.53 5.04
N HIS A 26 2.39 4.21 4.05
CA HIS A 26 0.97 4.07 3.75
C HIS A 26 0.64 2.67 3.24
N LEU A 27 1.46 2.10 2.36
CA LEU A 27 1.31 0.71 1.92
C LEU A 27 1.42 -0.28 3.07
N ALA A 28 2.38 -0.10 3.99
CA ALA A 28 2.55 -0.96 5.15
C ALA A 28 1.34 -0.92 6.10
N ILE A 29 0.78 0.26 6.35
CA ILE A 29 -0.40 0.42 7.21
C ILE A 29 -1.64 -0.16 6.52
N ALA A 30 -1.89 0.20 5.26
CA ALA A 30 -3.07 -0.27 4.53
C ALA A 30 -3.06 -1.79 4.34
N SER A 31 -1.91 -2.39 4.04
CA SER A 31 -1.78 -3.85 3.90
C SER A 31 -2.00 -4.60 5.22
N ARG A 32 -1.46 -4.11 6.34
CA ARG A 32 -1.68 -4.71 7.66
C ARG A 32 -3.13 -4.60 8.13
N VAL A 33 -3.76 -3.44 7.95
CA VAL A 33 -5.11 -3.17 8.45
C VAL A 33 -6.18 -3.88 7.62
N PHE A 34 -6.06 -3.85 6.29
CA PHE A 34 -7.12 -4.36 5.41
C PHE A 34 -6.87 -5.77 4.87
N PHE A 35 -5.61 -6.24 4.87
CA PHE A 35 -5.24 -7.45 4.14
C PHE A 35 -4.30 -8.40 4.90
N THR A 36 -3.99 -8.12 6.17
CA THR A 36 -3.11 -8.94 7.04
C THR A 36 -1.77 -9.31 6.36
N ASP A 37 -1.21 -8.39 5.58
CA ASP A 37 0.01 -8.59 4.79
C ASP A 37 0.94 -7.38 4.92
N ASP A 38 2.20 -7.51 4.51
CA ASP A 38 3.27 -6.52 4.71
C ASP A 38 3.80 -5.98 3.38
N ALA A 39 2.89 -5.48 2.54
CA ALA A 39 3.23 -4.96 1.21
C ALA A 39 4.17 -3.74 1.24
N GLY A 40 4.22 -3.00 2.35
CA GLY A 40 5.16 -1.88 2.50
C GLY A 40 6.59 -2.29 2.85
N ALA A 41 6.86 -3.56 3.17
CA ALA A 41 8.21 -4.05 3.47
C ALA A 41 8.99 -4.49 2.21
N SER A 42 8.32 -4.61 1.06
CA SER A 42 8.93 -4.99 -0.22
C SER A 42 9.46 -3.82 -1.05
N PHE A 43 9.36 -2.58 -0.54
CA PHE A 43 9.81 -1.35 -1.18
C PHE A 43 10.97 -0.72 -0.38
#